data_AF-A0A7D5S0N1-F1
#
_entry.id   AF-A0A7D5S0N1-F1
#
_cell.length_a   1.000
_cell.length_b   1.000
_cell.length_c   1.000
_cell.angle_alpha   90.00
_cell.angle_beta   90.00
_cell.angle_gamma   90.00
#
_symmetry.space_group_name_H-M   'P 1'
#
loop_
_entity.id
_entity.type
_entity.pdbx_description
1 polymer ?
#
loop_
_entity_poly.entity_id
_entity_poly.type
_entity_poly.pdbx_seq_one_letter_code
_entity_poly.pdbx_strand_id
1 'polypeptide(L)'
;MRSKFTRKIKKTQLWFSSIITSPIDEDNRMNPLSPSGECMEEEAFNYIVPSPTLRPAQRIQIYNQQYWWRLFSVMQDAAPLVTRLFGYRDFNQSIAKPYLLKYPPNSWSLNEIGNLLPQWIEDEYHAKDKQLVLDAAKLDTALNIAFYKNA
;
A
#
# COMPACT_ATOMS: atom_id res chain seq x y z
N MET A 1 33.07 17.32 3.16
CA MET A 1 31.75 18.00 3.11
C MET A 1 30.67 17.16 2.43
N ARG A 2 30.91 16.54 1.26
CA ARG A 2 29.94 15.66 0.54
C ARG A 2 29.35 14.51 1.38
N SER A 3 30.16 13.80 2.17
CA SER A 3 29.73 12.63 2.96
C SER A 3 28.61 12.90 3.99
N LYS A 4 28.63 14.05 4.68
CA LYS A 4 27.59 14.41 5.68
C LYS A 4 26.24 14.73 5.02
N PHE A 5 26.25 15.37 3.85
CA PHE A 5 25.04 15.71 3.09
C PHE A 5 24.33 14.45 2.58
N THR A 6 25.08 13.51 1.99
CA THR A 6 24.55 12.21 1.54
C THR A 6 23.93 11.42 2.68
N ARG A 7 24.55 11.45 3.87
CA ARG A 7 24.00 10.79 5.08
C ARG A 7 22.67 11.41 5.52
N LYS A 8 22.53 12.73 5.45
CA LYS A 8 21.29 13.44 5.79
C LYS A 8 20.15 13.09 4.83
N ILE A 9 20.40 13.11 3.51
CA ILE A 9 19.40 12.73 2.51
C ILE A 9 18.95 11.29 2.70
N LYS A 10 19.90 10.34 2.86
CA LYS A 10 19.57 8.93 3.06
C LYS A 10 18.70 8.74 4.31
N LYS A 11 19.00 9.45 5.41
CA LYS A 11 18.18 9.41 6.63
C LYS A 11 16.75 9.91 6.35
N THR A 12 16.59 11.04 5.68
CA THR A 12 15.28 11.58 5.32
C THR A 12 14.51 10.65 4.38
N GLN A 13 15.16 10.05 3.39
CA GLN A 13 14.52 9.10 2.47
C GLN A 13 14.03 7.84 3.19
N LEU A 14 14.85 7.28 4.08
CA LEU A 14 14.47 6.10 4.86
C LEU A 14 13.30 6.41 5.79
N TRP A 15 13.34 7.55 6.49
CA TRP A 15 12.27 8.00 7.36
C TRP A 15 10.95 8.23 6.59
N PHE A 16 11.03 8.94 5.47
CA PHE A 16 9.84 9.22 4.65
C PHE A 16 9.24 7.92 4.12
N SER A 17 10.07 7.03 3.58
CA SER A 17 9.65 5.72 3.07
C SER A 17 8.99 4.87 4.16
N SER A 18 9.59 4.78 5.36
CA SER A 18 9.03 3.95 6.44
C SER A 18 7.66 4.43 6.90
N ILE A 19 7.36 5.72 6.78
CA ILE A 19 6.05 6.27 7.12
C ILE A 19 5.05 6.01 6.01
N ILE A 20 5.36 6.38 4.76
CA ILE A 20 4.38 6.29 3.68
C ILE A 20 3.96 4.84 3.39
N THR A 21 4.84 3.87 3.62
CA THR A 21 4.54 2.44 3.44
C THR A 21 3.88 1.79 4.66
N SER A 22 3.81 2.47 5.80
CA SER A 22 3.09 1.98 6.97
C SER A 22 1.57 1.99 6.70
N PRO A 23 0.83 0.93 7.07
CA PRO A 23 -0.60 0.83 6.76
C PRO A 23 -1.44 1.95 7.35
N ILE A 24 -2.36 2.48 6.55
CA ILE A 24 -3.44 3.34 7.04
C ILE A 24 -4.48 2.52 7.82
N ASP A 25 -5.16 3.14 8.78
CA ASP A 25 -6.28 2.53 9.51
C ASP A 25 -7.56 2.43 8.65
N GLU A 26 -8.67 2.00 9.25
CA GLU A 26 -9.96 1.87 8.56
C GLU A 26 -10.57 3.21 8.14
N ASP A 27 -10.21 4.29 8.83
CA ASP A 27 -10.60 5.67 8.53
C ASP A 27 -9.62 6.35 7.56
N ASN A 28 -8.70 5.60 6.97
CA ASN A 28 -7.61 6.08 6.12
C ASN A 28 -6.65 7.04 6.83
N ARG A 29 -6.46 6.91 8.14
CA ARG A 29 -5.49 7.72 8.90
C ARG A 29 -4.16 7.00 9.01
N MET A 30 -3.08 7.78 9.05
CA MET A 30 -1.74 7.31 9.35
C MET A 30 -1.66 6.90 10.83
N ASN A 31 -0.76 5.96 11.16
CA ASN A 31 -0.46 5.62 12.54
C ASN A 31 0.01 6.86 13.33
N PRO A 32 -0.58 7.18 14.51
CA PRO A 32 -0.13 8.28 15.34
C PRO A 32 1.28 8.06 15.93
N LEU A 33 1.76 6.82 15.95
CA LEU A 33 3.14 6.47 16.27
C LEU A 33 3.92 6.25 14.98
N SER A 34 5.12 6.80 14.92
CA SER A 34 6.04 6.52 13.83
C SER A 34 6.62 5.10 13.93
N PRO A 35 7.30 4.62 12.87
CA PRO A 35 8.02 3.34 12.92
C PRO A 35 9.14 3.29 13.97
N SER A 36 9.58 4.43 14.51
CA SER A 36 10.56 4.48 15.61
C SER A 36 9.90 4.34 16.99
N GLY A 37 8.55 4.37 17.06
CA GLY A 37 7.77 4.35 18.28
C GLY A 37 7.51 5.73 18.89
N GLU A 38 8.01 6.81 18.26
CA GLU A 38 7.79 8.17 18.72
C GLU A 38 6.43 8.73 18.30
N CYS A 39 5.98 9.78 18.99
CA CYS A 39 4.77 10.52 18.62
C CYS A 39 4.97 11.19 17.25
N MET A 40 4.15 10.85 16.26
CA MET A 40 4.29 11.36 14.90
C MET A 40 4.10 12.88 14.80
N GLU A 41 3.25 13.45 15.66
CA GLU A 41 3.06 14.91 15.77
C GLU A 41 4.35 15.64 16.18
N GLU A 42 5.23 14.97 16.92
CA GLU A 42 6.52 15.52 17.37
C GLU A 42 7.63 15.18 16.37
N GLU A 43 7.76 13.90 15.99
CA GLU A 43 8.87 13.45 15.15
C GLU A 43 8.85 14.12 13.76
N ALA A 44 7.67 14.38 13.20
CA ALA A 44 7.55 14.99 11.87
C ALA A 44 8.22 16.37 11.76
N PHE A 45 8.32 17.14 12.86
CA PHE A 45 9.03 18.43 12.86
C PHE A 45 10.53 18.30 12.58
N ASN A 46 11.12 17.12 12.82
CA ASN A 46 12.54 16.88 12.54
C ASN A 46 12.84 16.78 11.03
N TYR A 47 11.82 16.54 10.20
CA TYR A 47 11.97 16.23 8.78
C TYR A 47 11.18 17.13 7.84
N ILE A 48 10.05 17.67 8.29
CA ILE A 48 9.11 18.43 7.45
C ILE A 48 8.90 19.81 8.05
N VAL A 49 9.10 20.83 7.21
CA VAL A 49 8.78 22.22 7.54
C VAL A 49 7.25 22.40 7.57
N PRO A 50 6.66 23.08 8.57
CA PRO A 50 5.22 23.38 8.57
C PRO A 50 4.82 24.25 7.37
N SER A 51 3.55 24.18 6.96
CA SER A 51 2.96 25.16 6.03
C SER A 51 2.02 26.11 6.78
N PRO A 52 1.54 27.19 6.15
CA PRO A 52 0.56 28.08 6.77
C PRO A 52 -0.74 27.40 7.23
N THR A 53 -1.08 26.25 6.64
CA THR A 53 -2.36 25.55 6.88
C THR A 53 -2.20 24.13 7.42
N LEU A 54 -1.01 23.53 7.34
CA LEU A 54 -0.78 22.15 7.72
C LEU A 54 0.47 22.01 8.60
N ARG A 55 0.29 21.32 9.73
CA ARG A 55 1.39 20.85 10.58
C ARG A 55 2.18 19.75 9.86
N PRO A 56 3.45 19.52 10.23
CA PRO A 56 4.30 18.50 9.63
C PRO A 56 3.67 17.10 9.56
N ALA A 57 3.03 16.64 10.64
CA ALA A 57 2.35 15.34 10.69
C ALA A 57 1.17 15.25 9.70
N GLN A 58 0.39 16.32 9.56
CA GLN A 58 -0.70 16.39 8.58
C GLN A 58 -0.17 16.34 7.15
N ARG A 59 1.00 16.93 6.89
CA ARG A 59 1.64 16.87 5.56
C ARG A 59 2.10 15.45 5.22
N ILE A 60 2.78 14.75 6.12
CA ILE A 60 3.22 13.37 5.85
C ILE A 60 2.04 12.40 5.75
N GLN A 61 0.96 12.63 6.51
CA GLN A 61 -0.27 11.84 6.42
C GLN A 61 -0.85 11.85 5.00
N ILE A 62 -0.86 13.00 4.31
CA ILE A 62 -1.34 13.09 2.93
C ILE A 62 -0.55 12.16 2.02
N TYR A 63 0.77 12.10 2.16
CA TYR A 63 1.61 11.21 1.35
C TYR A 63 1.39 9.73 1.68
N ASN A 64 1.21 9.40 2.96
CA ASN A 64 0.88 8.04 3.40
C ASN A 64 -0.48 7.60 2.82
N GLN A 65 -1.50 8.46 2.88
CA GLN A 65 -2.81 8.21 2.27
C GLN A 65 -2.71 8.02 0.76
N GLN A 66 -2.02 8.92 0.06
CA GLN A 66 -1.85 8.84 -1.39
C GLN A 66 -1.13 7.56 -1.82
N TYR A 67 -0.12 7.13 -1.06
CA TYR A 67 0.58 5.87 -1.32
C TYR A 67 -0.39 4.69 -1.29
N TRP A 68 -1.14 4.54 -0.19
CA TRP A 68 -2.08 3.42 -0.04
C TRP A 68 -3.26 3.49 -1.00
N TRP A 69 -3.83 4.67 -1.25
CA TRP A 69 -4.89 4.83 -2.26
C TRP A 69 -4.40 4.45 -3.66
N ARG A 70 -3.16 4.81 -4.02
CA ARG A 70 -2.57 4.37 -5.28
C ARG A 70 -2.48 2.85 -5.35
N LEU A 71 -2.01 2.19 -4.28
CA LEU A 71 -1.92 0.73 -4.26
C LEU A 71 -3.30 0.06 -4.35
N PHE A 72 -4.30 0.58 -3.65
CA PHE A 72 -5.66 0.06 -3.75
C PHE A 72 -6.23 0.22 -5.15
N SER A 73 -6.07 1.37 -5.79
CA SER A 73 -6.52 1.56 -7.17
C SER A 73 -5.82 0.59 -8.13
N VAL A 74 -4.50 0.38 -8.01
CA VAL A 74 -3.81 -0.62 -8.84
C VAL A 74 -4.32 -2.03 -8.57
N MET A 75 -4.53 -2.41 -7.31
CA MET A 75 -5.07 -3.72 -6.97
C MET A 75 -6.48 -3.92 -7.54
N GLN A 76 -7.30 -2.87 -7.57
CA GLN A 76 -8.64 -2.92 -8.18
C GLN A 76 -8.56 -3.10 -9.69
N ASP A 77 -7.64 -2.40 -10.36
CA ASP A 77 -7.38 -2.55 -11.79
C ASP A 77 -6.82 -3.94 -12.13
N ALA A 78 -6.00 -4.50 -11.23
CA ALA A 78 -5.40 -5.82 -11.38
C ALA A 78 -6.36 -6.97 -11.05
N ALA A 79 -7.40 -6.74 -10.23
CA ALA A 79 -8.37 -7.76 -9.86
C ALA A 79 -9.82 -7.26 -10.04
N PRO A 80 -10.23 -6.92 -11.28
CA PRO A 80 -11.52 -6.28 -11.52
C PRO A 80 -12.71 -7.19 -11.20
N LEU A 81 -12.62 -8.51 -11.43
CA LEU A 81 -13.69 -9.44 -11.08
C LEU A 81 -13.81 -9.60 -9.57
N VAL A 82 -12.69 -9.81 -8.86
CA VAL A 82 -12.70 -9.88 -7.39
C VAL A 82 -13.21 -8.56 -6.80
N THR A 83 -12.77 -7.41 -7.32
CA THR A 83 -13.27 -6.10 -6.91
C THR A 83 -14.78 -5.98 -7.08
N ARG A 84 -15.34 -6.56 -8.15
CA ARG A 84 -16.79 -6.52 -8.40
C ARG A 84 -17.59 -7.46 -7.47
N LEU A 85 -17.01 -8.56 -6.99
CA LEU A 85 -17.64 -9.46 -6.03
C LEU A 85 -17.80 -8.81 -4.63
N PHE A 86 -16.80 -8.04 -4.19
CA PHE A 86 -16.79 -7.41 -2.87
C PHE A 86 -17.28 -5.94 -2.90
N GLY A 87 -17.17 -5.26 -4.03
CA GLY A 87 -17.22 -3.81 -4.10
C GLY A 87 -15.94 -3.16 -3.56
N TYR A 88 -15.75 -1.87 -3.88
CA TYR A 88 -14.48 -1.17 -3.62
C TYR A 88 -14.06 -1.15 -2.15
N ARG A 89 -15.00 -0.93 -1.23
CA ARG A 89 -14.70 -0.82 0.20
C ARG A 89 -14.24 -2.16 0.77
N ASP A 90 -15.05 -3.19 0.61
CA ASP A 90 -14.77 -4.50 1.21
C ASP A 90 -13.59 -5.17 0.49
N PHE A 91 -13.40 -4.93 -0.81
CA PHE A 91 -12.18 -5.34 -1.52
C PHE A 91 -10.94 -4.74 -0.86
N ASN A 92 -10.93 -3.42 -0.61
CA ASN A 92 -9.77 -2.78 0.01
C ASN A 92 -9.48 -3.32 1.41
N GLN A 93 -10.53 -3.54 2.21
CA GLN A 93 -10.39 -3.94 3.61
C GLN A 93 -10.06 -5.44 3.76
N SER A 94 -10.79 -6.31 3.06
CA SER A 94 -10.74 -7.76 3.26
C SER A 94 -9.76 -8.47 2.33
N ILE A 95 -9.41 -7.85 1.18
CA ILE A 95 -8.54 -8.46 0.18
C ILE A 95 -7.25 -7.66 0.01
N ALA A 96 -7.33 -6.41 -0.48
CA ALA A 96 -6.14 -5.67 -0.93
C ALA A 96 -5.20 -5.31 0.23
N LYS A 97 -5.71 -4.76 1.34
CA LYS A 97 -4.87 -4.38 2.49
C LYS A 97 -4.13 -5.60 3.09
N PRO A 98 -4.79 -6.71 3.48
CA PRO A 98 -4.08 -7.86 4.04
C PRO A 98 -3.15 -8.53 3.02
N TYR A 99 -3.51 -8.56 1.73
CA TYR A 99 -2.62 -9.00 0.66
C TYR A 99 -1.34 -8.16 0.60
N LEU A 100 -1.46 -6.83 0.53
CA LEU A 100 -0.32 -5.89 0.41
C LEU A 100 0.57 -5.89 1.65
N LEU A 101 0.02 -6.22 2.83
CA LEU A 101 0.81 -6.41 4.05
C LEU A 101 1.69 -7.66 3.98
N LYS A 102 1.20 -8.75 3.36
CA LYS A 102 1.98 -9.99 3.18
C LYS A 102 2.91 -9.91 1.97
N TYR A 103 2.48 -9.25 0.90
CA TYR A 103 3.20 -9.11 -0.37
C TYR A 103 3.35 -7.63 -0.74
N PRO A 104 4.22 -6.88 -0.03
CA PRO A 104 4.45 -5.47 -0.35
C PRO A 104 5.07 -5.30 -1.74
N PRO A 105 4.83 -4.18 -2.44
CA PRO A 105 5.47 -3.91 -3.73
C PRO A 105 6.99 -4.00 -3.64
N ASN A 106 7.60 -4.83 -4.48
CA ASN A 106 9.05 -5.07 -4.51
C ASN A 106 9.66 -4.90 -5.92
N SER A 107 8.83 -4.54 -6.91
CA SER A 107 9.20 -4.31 -8.30
C SER A 107 8.99 -2.84 -8.66
N TRP A 108 9.70 -2.38 -9.70
CA TRP A 108 9.48 -1.06 -10.29
C TRP A 108 8.14 -0.99 -11.05
N SER A 109 7.59 -2.15 -11.43
CA SER A 109 6.32 -2.27 -12.15
C SER A 109 5.19 -2.58 -11.19
N LEU A 110 4.17 -1.71 -11.16
CA LEU A 110 2.95 -1.96 -10.41
C LEU A 110 2.01 -2.94 -11.12
N ASN A 111 2.25 -3.28 -12.39
CA ASN A 111 1.43 -4.25 -13.13
C ASN A 111 1.56 -5.67 -12.55
N GLU A 112 2.64 -5.94 -11.83
CA GLU A 112 2.91 -7.26 -11.23
C GLU A 112 2.35 -7.41 -9.82
N ILE A 113 1.77 -6.33 -9.25
CA ILE A 113 1.40 -6.28 -7.84
C ILE A 113 0.39 -7.37 -7.46
N GLY A 114 -0.53 -7.73 -8.37
CA GLY A 114 -1.60 -8.70 -8.11
C GLY A 114 -1.24 -10.15 -8.44
N ASN A 115 -0.04 -10.44 -8.93
CA ASN A 115 0.32 -11.77 -9.47
C ASN A 115 0.22 -12.91 -8.44
N LEU A 116 0.39 -12.60 -7.15
CA LEU A 116 0.30 -13.58 -6.06
C LEU A 116 -1.08 -13.64 -5.42
N LEU A 117 -2.07 -12.90 -5.95
CA LEU A 117 -3.41 -12.85 -5.36
C LEU A 117 -4.09 -14.23 -5.27
N PRO A 118 -4.04 -15.11 -6.30
CA PRO A 118 -4.58 -16.46 -6.18
C PRO A 118 -3.91 -17.27 -5.08
N GLN A 119 -2.59 -17.18 -4.94
CA GLN A 119 -1.85 -17.87 -3.89
C GLN A 119 -2.23 -17.35 -2.50
N TRP A 120 -2.37 -16.03 -2.35
CA TRP A 120 -2.82 -15.43 -1.10
C TRP A 120 -4.23 -15.88 -0.72
N ILE A 121 -5.17 -15.94 -1.67
CA ILE A 121 -6.53 -16.42 -1.41
C ILE A 121 -6.52 -17.90 -1.01
N GLU A 122 -5.70 -18.72 -1.66
CA GLU A 122 -5.53 -20.13 -1.30
C GLU A 122 -5.03 -20.28 0.15
N ASP A 123 -4.04 -19.49 0.56
CA ASP A 123 -3.35 -19.66 1.83
C ASP A 123 -4.04 -18.96 3.02
N GLU A 124 -4.60 -17.76 2.80
CA GLU A 124 -4.99 -16.82 3.87
C GLU A 124 -6.49 -16.50 3.90
N TYR A 125 -7.23 -16.71 2.81
CA TYR A 125 -8.65 -16.39 2.76
C TYR A 125 -9.51 -17.60 3.17
N HIS A 126 -10.14 -17.50 4.35
CA HIS A 126 -10.83 -18.64 5.00
C HIS A 126 -12.36 -18.50 5.06
N ALA A 127 -12.96 -17.55 4.33
CA ALA A 127 -14.41 -17.42 4.29
C ALA A 127 -15.07 -18.52 3.43
N LYS A 128 -16.39 -18.68 3.59
CA LYS A 128 -17.17 -19.77 2.96
C LYS A 128 -17.16 -19.73 1.42
N ASP A 129 -16.94 -18.56 0.86
CA ASP A 129 -16.89 -18.30 -0.59
C ASP A 129 -15.48 -18.42 -1.18
N LYS A 130 -14.50 -18.94 -0.42
CA LYS A 130 -13.09 -19.08 -0.85
C LYS A 130 -12.94 -19.58 -2.28
N GLN A 131 -13.64 -20.67 -2.65
CA GLN A 131 -13.51 -21.26 -3.98
C GLN A 131 -13.93 -20.28 -5.09
N LEU A 132 -15.04 -19.56 -4.91
CA LEU A 132 -15.50 -18.55 -5.86
C LEU A 132 -14.48 -17.41 -6.02
N VAL A 133 -13.97 -16.91 -4.89
CA VAL A 133 -13.01 -15.80 -4.86
C VAL A 133 -11.68 -16.20 -5.49
N LEU A 134 -11.24 -17.43 -5.24
CA LEU A 134 -10.03 -18.01 -5.83
C LEU A 134 -10.15 -18.14 -7.35
N ASP A 135 -11.26 -18.67 -7.84
CA ASP A 135 -11.49 -18.82 -9.27
C ASP A 135 -11.57 -17.46 -9.97
N ALA A 136 -12.21 -16.46 -9.34
CA ALA A 136 -12.22 -15.08 -9.82
C ALA A 136 -10.79 -14.49 -9.90
N ALA A 137 -9.97 -14.68 -8.87
CA ALA A 137 -8.60 -14.16 -8.86
C ALA A 137 -7.69 -14.85 -9.90
N LYS A 138 -7.90 -16.15 -10.16
CA LYS A 138 -7.19 -16.86 -11.24
C LYS A 138 -7.54 -16.27 -12.60
N LEU A 139 -8.81 -15.95 -12.84
CA LEU A 139 -9.25 -15.28 -14.08
C LEU A 139 -8.64 -13.90 -14.23
N ASP A 140 -8.70 -13.07 -13.18
CA ASP A 140 -8.10 -11.72 -13.17
C ASP A 140 -6.57 -11.77 -13.41
N THR A 141 -5.89 -12.74 -12.81
CA THR A 141 -4.44 -12.93 -13.01
C THR A 141 -4.13 -13.38 -14.44
N ALA A 142 -4.91 -14.31 -15.00
CA ALA A 142 -4.75 -14.74 -16.38
C ALA A 142 -4.97 -13.58 -17.37
N LEU A 143 -5.94 -12.70 -17.09
CA LEU A 143 -6.18 -11.49 -17.85
C LEU A 143 -4.93 -10.58 -17.85
N ASN A 144 -4.42 -10.22 -16.67
CA ASN A 144 -3.23 -9.37 -16.57
C ASN A 144 -2.01 -9.95 -17.29
N ILE A 145 -1.77 -11.26 -17.14
CA ILE A 145 -0.67 -11.94 -17.82
C ILE A 145 -0.83 -11.83 -19.35
N ALA A 146 -2.03 -12.07 -19.87
CA ALA A 146 -2.29 -12.00 -21.31
C ALA A 146 -2.01 -10.60 -21.89
N PHE A 147 -2.33 -9.54 -21.15
CA PHE A 147 -2.15 -8.15 -21.58
C PHE A 147 -0.74 -7.60 -21.39
N TYR A 148 -0.06 -7.92 -20.27
CA TYR A 148 1.19 -7.28 -19.89
C TYR A 148 2.44 -8.15 -20.08
N LYS A 149 2.32 -9.49 -20.12
CA LYS A 149 3.48 -10.39 -20.18
C LYS A 149 3.91 -10.72 -21.62
N ASN A 150 3.09 -10.37 -22.61
CA ASN A 150 3.36 -10.59 -24.04
C ASN A 150 3.69 -9.29 -24.80
N ALA A 151 3.97 -8.18 -24.09
CA ALA A 151 4.30 -6.88 -24.65
C ALA A 151 5.79 -6.54 -24.49
#